data_AF-F2SKK1-F1
#
_entry.id   AF-F2SKK1-F1
#
_cell.length_a   1.000
_cell.length_b   1.000
_cell.length_c   1.000
_cell.angle_alpha   90.00
_cell.angle_beta   90.00
_cell.angle_gamma   90.00
#
_symmetry.space_group_name_H-M   'P 1'
#
loop_
_entity.id
_entity.type
_entity.pdbx_description
1 polymer ?
#
loop_
_entity_poly.entity_id
_entity_poly.type
_entity_poly.pdbx_seq_one_letter_code
_entity_poly.pdbx_strand_id
1 'polypeptide(L)'
;MAHGVKNNPKKELIPPDGLTFYPAYCYKASPTHFAWVKLSAVNVHHLTRRSGYEGQNIYFYKNHPIQFICLAGVIVSREEHIRRTILTLDDSSGSNIEIVCSKKQVELPDSQPVKAETGAAVAAAGTTRVPEYITSTTKEALDIKSLVPGVIAKFKGTVITFRNIRQLHLERFVLLPDMAGEMRFWEERTRVLVDVLAVPWYLTPEQVEQLRIEGVGLEEKKRKRSKAKEQEKERRERKKAEREVKDYERIVRRYQREEEVRRKYAESSREVSARFKKGGKR
;
A
#
# COMPACT_ATOMS: atom_id res chain seq x y z
N MET A 1 -28.14 -32.90 -34.83
CA MET A 1 -26.85 -32.64 -35.50
C MET A 1 -26.19 -31.47 -34.78
N ALA A 2 -25.13 -31.74 -34.01
CA ALA A 2 -24.46 -30.74 -33.20
C ALA A 2 -23.44 -29.98 -34.06
N HIS A 3 -23.66 -28.68 -34.27
CA HIS A 3 -22.69 -27.81 -34.94
C HIS A 3 -21.61 -27.40 -33.93
N GLY A 4 -20.40 -27.93 -34.14
CA GLY A 4 -19.20 -27.58 -33.38
C GLY A 4 -18.78 -26.14 -33.65
N VAL A 5 -18.76 -25.33 -32.59
CA VAL A 5 -18.13 -24.00 -32.58
C VAL A 5 -16.62 -24.21 -32.60
N LYS A 6 -15.99 -23.96 -33.76
CA LYS A 6 -14.53 -23.91 -33.88
C LYS A 6 -14.03 -22.65 -33.17
N ASN A 7 -13.47 -22.82 -31.98
CA ASN A 7 -12.69 -21.79 -31.30
C ASN A 7 -11.44 -21.49 -32.14
N ASN A 8 -11.46 -20.38 -32.86
CA ASN A 8 -10.28 -19.87 -33.54
C ASN A 8 -9.40 -19.17 -32.49
N PRO A 9 -8.14 -19.61 -32.25
CA PRO A 9 -7.26 -18.92 -31.33
C PRO A 9 -7.02 -17.51 -31.88
N LYS A 10 -7.26 -16.49 -31.04
CA LYS A 10 -6.94 -15.10 -31.37
C LYS A 10 -5.47 -15.05 -31.78
N LYS A 11 -5.19 -14.78 -33.06
CA LYS A 11 -3.84 -14.44 -33.52
C LYS A 11 -3.37 -13.28 -32.65
N GLU A 12 -2.40 -13.54 -31.78
CA GLU A 12 -1.67 -12.48 -31.11
C GLU A 12 -1.08 -11.61 -32.22
N LEU A 13 -1.58 -10.39 -32.32
CA LEU A 13 -1.07 -9.39 -33.25
C LEU A 13 0.40 -9.18 -32.90
N ILE A 14 1.29 -9.71 -33.74
CA ILE A 14 2.71 -9.44 -33.65
C ILE A 14 2.85 -7.91 -33.66
N PRO A 15 3.48 -7.29 -32.64
CA PRO A 15 3.75 -5.86 -32.63
C PRO A 15 4.32 -5.39 -33.98
N PRO A 16 4.03 -4.15 -34.40
CA PRO A 16 4.71 -3.56 -35.55
C PRO A 16 6.25 -3.64 -35.44
N ASP A 17 6.76 -3.63 -34.20
CA ASP A 17 8.18 -3.66 -33.87
C ASP A 17 8.78 -5.09 -33.85
N GLY A 18 7.97 -6.14 -34.01
CA GLY A 18 8.43 -7.53 -34.01
C GLY A 18 8.91 -8.06 -32.64
N LEU A 19 8.72 -7.31 -31.55
CA LEU A 19 9.24 -7.65 -30.22
C LEU A 19 8.36 -8.66 -29.47
N THR A 20 8.99 -9.68 -28.87
CA THR A 20 8.30 -10.63 -27.98
C THR A 20 8.06 -10.02 -26.61
N PHE A 21 6.83 -10.11 -26.10
CA PHE A 21 6.46 -9.69 -24.75
C PHE A 21 6.22 -10.92 -23.89
N TYR A 22 6.95 -11.03 -22.79
CA TYR A 22 6.89 -12.22 -21.95
C TYR A 22 5.76 -12.11 -20.91
N PRO A 23 5.14 -13.25 -20.52
CA PRO A 23 4.14 -13.28 -19.45
C PRO A 23 4.73 -12.90 -18.09
N ALA A 24 3.86 -12.57 -17.13
CA ALA A 24 4.26 -12.08 -15.81
C ALA A 24 5.16 -13.06 -15.02
N TYR A 25 5.01 -14.38 -15.21
CA TYR A 25 5.87 -15.38 -14.56
C TYR A 25 7.34 -15.27 -15.01
N CYS A 26 7.62 -14.65 -16.16
CA CYS A 26 8.97 -14.40 -16.65
C CYS A 26 9.61 -13.15 -16.05
N TYR A 27 8.85 -12.25 -15.42
CA TYR A 27 9.37 -10.93 -15.03
C TYR A 27 10.47 -10.97 -13.97
N LYS A 28 10.60 -12.06 -13.22
CA LYS A 28 11.75 -12.26 -12.32
C LYS A 28 13.10 -12.35 -13.05
N ALA A 29 13.09 -12.69 -14.34
CA ALA A 29 14.26 -12.68 -15.19
C ALA A 29 14.46 -11.35 -15.93
N SER A 30 13.52 -10.41 -15.80
CA SER A 30 13.66 -9.08 -16.39
C SER A 30 14.63 -8.24 -15.54
N PRO A 31 15.60 -7.54 -16.16
CA PRO A 31 16.49 -6.65 -15.43
C PRO A 31 15.77 -5.39 -14.92
N THR A 32 14.57 -5.09 -15.42
CA THR A 32 13.87 -3.82 -15.15
C THR A 32 12.67 -3.97 -14.22
N HIS A 33 12.00 -5.12 -14.18
CA HIS A 33 10.68 -5.21 -13.53
C HIS A 33 10.70 -4.90 -12.02
N PHE A 34 11.69 -5.43 -11.31
CA PHE A 34 11.86 -5.24 -9.86
C PHE A 34 12.95 -4.22 -9.51
N ALA A 35 13.44 -3.46 -10.50
CA ALA A 35 14.52 -2.50 -10.34
C ALA A 35 13.99 -1.07 -10.38
N TRP A 36 14.69 -0.15 -9.71
CA TRP A 36 14.46 1.29 -9.84
C TRP A 36 15.13 1.78 -11.12
N VAL A 37 14.43 1.65 -12.24
CA VAL A 37 15.00 1.95 -13.56
C VAL A 37 15.29 3.44 -13.66
N LYS A 38 16.57 3.78 -13.86
CA LYS A 38 16.99 5.17 -14.00
C LYS A 38 16.61 5.65 -15.39
N LEU A 39 15.74 6.64 -15.43
CA LEU A 39 15.23 7.21 -16.68
C LEU A 39 15.43 8.71 -16.68
N SER A 40 15.28 9.30 -17.86
CA SER A 40 15.05 10.72 -18.02
C SER A 40 13.55 11.01 -18.11
N ALA A 41 13.14 12.25 -17.86
CA ALA A 41 11.74 12.64 -17.98
C ALA A 41 11.18 12.36 -19.38
N VAL A 42 11.93 12.70 -20.44
CA VAL A 42 11.54 12.39 -21.82
C VAL A 42 11.34 10.89 -22.07
N ASN A 43 12.22 10.05 -21.52
CA ASN A 43 12.11 8.60 -21.68
C ASN A 43 10.91 8.02 -20.91
N VAL A 44 10.54 8.60 -19.77
CA VAL A 44 9.31 8.21 -19.04
C VAL A 44 8.07 8.49 -19.88
N HIS A 45 8.02 9.64 -20.57
CA HIS A 45 6.90 9.98 -21.46
C HIS A 45 6.81 9.05 -22.68
N HIS A 46 7.95 8.56 -23.17
CA HIS A 46 7.99 7.58 -24.27
C HIS A 46 7.67 6.14 -23.85
N LEU A 47 7.52 5.86 -22.55
CA LEU A 47 7.10 4.52 -22.12
C LEU A 47 5.73 4.20 -22.72
N THR A 48 5.54 2.97 -23.20
CA THR A 48 4.29 2.54 -23.82
C THR A 48 3.48 1.65 -22.87
N ARG A 49 2.16 1.64 -23.06
CA ARG A 49 1.27 0.64 -22.45
C ARG A 49 0.83 -0.34 -23.53
N ARG A 50 0.59 -1.58 -23.14
CA ARG A 50 0.10 -2.61 -24.05
C ARG A 50 -1.24 -3.17 -23.63
N SER A 51 -2.00 -3.58 -24.64
CA SER A 51 -3.20 -4.38 -24.45
C SER A 51 -2.86 -5.75 -23.88
N GLY A 52 -3.65 -6.23 -22.92
CA GLY A 52 -3.41 -7.45 -22.16
C GLY A 52 -2.66 -7.24 -20.83
N TYR A 53 -2.15 -6.03 -20.59
CA TYR A 53 -1.46 -5.65 -19.34
C TYR A 53 -2.18 -4.52 -18.60
N GLU A 54 -3.45 -4.26 -18.96
CA GLU A 54 -4.27 -3.26 -18.29
C GLU A 54 -4.45 -3.61 -16.80
N GLY A 55 -4.52 -2.57 -15.96
CA GLY A 55 -4.71 -2.71 -14.51
C GLY A 55 -3.46 -3.06 -13.70
N GLN A 56 -2.34 -3.44 -14.32
CA GLN A 56 -1.12 -3.83 -13.60
C GLN A 56 -0.13 -2.66 -13.35
N ASN A 57 -0.42 -1.45 -13.85
CA ASN A 57 0.50 -0.28 -13.83
C ASN A 57 1.91 -0.61 -14.36
N ILE A 58 1.98 -1.45 -15.38
CA ILE A 58 3.23 -1.81 -16.06
C ILE A 58 3.32 -1.05 -17.38
N TYR A 59 4.50 -0.54 -17.65
CA TYR A 59 4.86 0.16 -18.87
C TYR A 59 6.03 -0.53 -19.54
N PHE A 60 6.29 -0.19 -20.79
CA PHE A 60 7.34 -0.81 -21.56
C PHE A 60 8.23 0.22 -22.24
N TYR A 61 9.54 0.04 -22.09
CA TYR A 61 10.53 0.59 -23.00
C TYR A 61 10.98 -0.56 -23.90
N LYS A 62 10.71 -0.48 -25.21
CA LYS A 62 10.72 -1.65 -26.11
C LYS A 62 9.85 -2.76 -25.50
N ASN A 63 10.43 -3.89 -25.13
CA ASN A 63 9.74 -5.00 -24.45
C ASN A 63 10.20 -5.21 -22.99
N HIS A 64 10.94 -4.27 -22.40
CA HIS A 64 11.30 -4.31 -20.98
C HIS A 64 10.13 -3.86 -20.11
N PRO A 65 9.59 -4.70 -19.20
CA PRO A 65 8.54 -4.31 -18.27
C PRO A 65 9.10 -3.39 -17.18
N ILE A 66 8.49 -2.21 -17.01
CA ILE A 66 8.90 -1.17 -16.06
C ILE A 66 7.71 -0.78 -15.21
N GLN A 67 7.89 -0.86 -13.89
CA GLN A 67 6.94 -0.43 -12.87
C GLN A 67 7.51 0.70 -12.02
N PHE A 68 8.80 0.57 -11.67
CA PHE A 68 9.48 1.46 -10.76
C PHE A 68 10.54 2.26 -11.50
N ILE A 69 10.53 3.58 -11.30
CA ILE A 69 11.45 4.49 -11.95
C ILE A 69 12.24 5.29 -10.93
N CYS A 70 13.43 5.70 -11.32
CA CYS A 70 14.30 6.59 -10.58
C CYS A 70 14.64 7.78 -11.47
N LEU A 71 14.43 8.99 -10.97
CA LEU A 71 14.69 10.25 -11.67
C LEU A 71 15.58 11.12 -10.80
N ALA A 72 16.31 12.05 -11.39
CA ALA A 72 16.96 13.13 -10.66
C ALA A 72 16.93 14.40 -11.51
N GLY A 73 16.80 15.53 -10.84
CA GLY A 73 16.71 16.83 -11.49
C GLY A 73 16.39 17.92 -10.47
N VAL A 74 16.22 19.14 -10.97
CA VAL A 74 15.84 20.30 -10.18
C VAL A 74 14.32 20.39 -10.06
N ILE A 75 13.84 20.68 -8.84
CA ILE A 75 12.43 21.00 -8.63
C ILE A 75 12.19 22.42 -9.15
N VAL A 76 11.31 22.57 -10.14
CA VAL A 76 10.99 23.89 -10.73
C VAL A 76 9.69 24.48 -10.20
N SER A 77 8.75 23.64 -9.76
CA SER A 77 7.52 24.11 -9.11
C SER A 77 7.06 23.17 -8.01
N ARG A 78 6.27 23.71 -7.08
CA ARG A 78 5.60 22.98 -6.01
C ARG A 78 4.17 23.49 -5.86
N GLU A 79 3.22 22.60 -6.10
CA GLU A 79 1.79 22.90 -6.08
C GLU A 79 1.09 22.11 -4.99
N GLU A 80 0.43 22.83 -4.10
CA GLU A 80 -0.26 22.23 -2.95
C GLU A 80 -1.74 21.97 -3.26
N HIS A 81 -2.15 20.71 -3.12
CA HIS A 81 -3.55 20.30 -3.19
C HIS A 81 -4.01 19.62 -1.90
N ILE A 82 -5.32 19.46 -1.75
CA ILE A 82 -5.93 18.88 -0.54
C ILE A 82 -5.40 17.47 -0.24
N ARG A 83 -5.29 16.62 -1.28
CA ARG A 83 -4.91 15.21 -1.15
C ARG A 83 -3.48 14.88 -1.58
N ARG A 84 -2.76 15.86 -2.14
CA ARG A 84 -1.42 15.65 -2.68
C ARG A 84 -0.66 16.95 -2.82
N THR A 85 0.64 16.84 -2.99
CA THR A 85 1.50 17.92 -3.47
C THR A 85 2.13 17.45 -4.75
N ILE A 86 2.12 18.30 -5.77
CA ILE A 86 2.75 18.00 -7.06
C ILE A 86 4.02 18.83 -7.14
N LEU A 87 5.14 18.16 -7.40
CA LEU A 87 6.40 18.82 -7.72
C LEU A 87 6.64 18.67 -9.22
N THR A 88 7.04 19.73 -9.90
CA THR A 88 7.52 19.62 -11.28
C THR A 88 9.02 19.47 -11.26
N LEU A 89 9.52 18.40 -11.90
CA LEU A 89 10.94 18.10 -12.00
C LEU A 89 11.43 18.38 -13.43
N ASP A 90 12.57 19.07 -13.53
CA ASP A 90 13.33 19.25 -14.77
C ASP A 90 14.69 18.55 -14.64
N ASP A 91 14.97 17.63 -15.57
CA ASP A 91 16.25 16.91 -15.68
C ASP A 91 17.05 17.28 -16.94
N SER A 92 16.66 18.39 -17.59
CA SER A 92 17.20 18.93 -18.83
C SER A 92 17.19 17.95 -20.02
N SER A 93 16.36 16.90 -19.96
CA SER A 93 16.23 15.93 -21.05
C SER A 93 15.28 16.36 -22.18
N GLY A 94 14.73 17.57 -22.09
CA GLY A 94 13.76 18.12 -23.05
C GLY A 94 12.30 17.91 -22.68
N SER A 95 12.00 17.43 -21.47
CA SER A 95 10.63 17.36 -20.93
C SER A 95 10.66 17.43 -19.40
N ASN A 96 9.58 17.96 -18.81
CA ASN A 96 9.39 17.95 -17.37
C ASN A 96 8.52 16.76 -16.95
N ILE A 97 8.55 16.42 -15.67
CA ILE A 97 7.67 15.38 -15.13
C ILE A 97 7.13 15.74 -13.74
N GLU A 98 5.87 15.38 -13.52
CA GLU A 98 5.20 15.56 -12.24
C GLU A 98 5.57 14.45 -11.25
N ILE A 99 6.01 14.85 -10.06
CA ILE A 99 6.22 14.00 -8.89
C ILE A 99 5.06 14.21 -7.92
N VAL A 100 4.31 13.15 -7.64
CA VAL A 100 3.11 13.18 -6.80
C VAL A 100 3.45 12.69 -5.40
N CYS A 101 3.37 13.59 -4.43
CA CYS A 101 3.46 13.31 -3.00
C CYS A 101 2.04 13.16 -2.42
N SER A 102 1.68 12.00 -1.90
CA SER A 102 0.33 11.74 -1.37
C SER A 102 0.16 12.27 0.05
N LYS A 103 -1.06 12.72 0.40
CA LYS A 103 -1.43 13.15 1.75
C LYS A 103 -2.48 12.22 2.36
N LYS A 104 -2.35 11.95 3.66
CA LYS A 104 -3.36 11.36 4.53
C LYS A 104 -3.84 12.42 5.51
N GLN A 105 -5.14 12.49 5.76
CA GLN A 105 -5.66 13.30 6.86
C GLN A 105 -5.48 12.52 8.17
N VAL A 106 -4.79 13.12 9.12
CA VAL A 106 -4.67 12.61 10.49
C VAL A 106 -5.48 13.51 11.40
N GLU A 107 -6.33 12.90 12.21
CA GLU A 107 -7.09 13.56 13.25
C GLU A 107 -6.21 13.62 14.50
N LEU A 108 -5.82 14.83 14.89
CA LEU A 108 -5.15 15.04 16.17
C LEU A 108 -6.21 15.40 17.22
N PRO A 109 -6.18 14.77 18.40
CA PRO A 109 -6.99 15.23 19.52
C PRO A 109 -6.50 16.62 19.94
N ASP A 110 -7.41 17.59 19.99
CA ASP A 110 -7.10 18.94 20.47
C ASP A 110 -6.48 18.85 21.87
N SER A 111 -5.23 19.31 21.97
CA SER A 111 -4.55 19.40 23.25
C SER A 111 -4.99 20.68 23.95
N GLN A 112 -5.85 20.47 24.96
CA GLN A 112 -6.18 21.31 26.13
C GLN A 112 -7.56 21.97 26.17
N PRO A 113 -8.35 21.72 27.24
CA PRO A 113 -9.43 22.61 27.65
C PRO A 113 -8.82 23.86 28.28
N VAL A 114 -9.04 25.01 27.66
CA VAL A 114 -8.89 26.30 28.34
C VAL A 114 -9.99 26.34 29.41
N LYS A 115 -9.62 26.42 30.69
CA LYS A 115 -10.57 26.68 31.78
C LYS A 115 -11.19 28.06 31.56
N ALA A 116 -12.38 28.12 30.98
CA ALA A 116 -13.25 29.27 31.09
C ALA A 116 -14.18 29.03 32.29
N GLU A 117 -14.00 29.83 33.33
CA GLU A 117 -14.95 29.90 34.43
C GLU A 117 -16.24 30.57 33.92
N THR A 118 -17.38 29.95 34.28
CA THR A 118 -18.77 30.43 34.13
C THR A 118 -19.36 30.54 32.72
N GLY A 119 -20.44 29.77 32.51
CA GLY A 119 -21.40 29.94 31.41
C GLY A 119 -21.48 28.73 30.50
N ALA A 120 -22.63 28.04 30.51
CA ALA A 120 -22.89 26.85 29.71
C ALA A 120 -22.67 27.10 28.20
N ALA A 121 -21.64 26.47 27.64
CA ALA A 121 -21.43 26.36 26.21
C ALA A 121 -21.22 24.88 25.85
N VAL A 122 -22.03 24.38 24.91
CA VAL A 122 -21.86 23.07 24.31
C VAL A 122 -20.56 23.09 23.52
N ALA A 123 -19.47 22.60 24.12
CA ALA A 123 -18.18 22.48 23.46
C ALA A 123 -18.26 21.38 22.39
N ALA A 124 -18.45 21.79 21.13
CA ALA A 124 -18.12 20.93 20.01
C ALA A 124 -16.60 20.74 20.04
N ALA A 125 -16.14 19.53 20.40
CA ALA A 125 -14.73 19.17 20.33
C ALA A 125 -14.27 19.30 18.86
N GLY A 126 -13.62 20.42 18.54
CA GLY A 126 -12.97 20.62 17.26
C GLY A 126 -11.88 19.58 17.10
N THR A 127 -11.97 18.73 16.07
CA THR A 127 -10.86 17.84 15.72
C THR A 127 -10.04 18.53 14.65
N THR A 128 -8.83 18.95 14.98
CA THR A 128 -7.93 19.58 14.01
C THR A 128 -7.35 18.49 13.09
N ARG A 129 -7.68 18.57 11.79
CA ARG A 129 -7.17 17.64 10.76
C ARG A 129 -5.91 18.20 10.13
N VAL A 130 -4.77 17.53 10.35
CA VAL A 130 -3.49 17.92 9.76
C VAL A 130 -3.14 16.96 8.63
N PRO A 131 -2.74 17.47 7.44
CA PRO A 131 -2.27 16.61 6.36
C PRO A 131 -0.87 16.06 6.67
N GLU A 132 -0.74 14.74 6.70
CA GLU A 132 0.54 14.04 6.77
C GLU A 132 0.87 13.46 5.40
N TYR A 133 2.12 13.58 4.97
CA TYR A 133 2.59 13.01 3.71
C TYR A 133 2.90 11.54 3.86
N ILE A 134 2.51 10.75 2.86
CA ILE A 134 2.71 9.31 2.86
C ILE A 134 3.28 8.80 1.54
N THR A 135 4.00 7.68 1.62
CA THR A 135 4.42 6.91 0.45
C THR A 135 3.21 6.38 -0.31
N SER A 136 3.32 6.29 -1.64
CA SER A 136 2.18 5.88 -2.48
C SER A 136 1.80 4.41 -2.29
N THR A 137 2.76 3.52 -2.08
CA THR A 137 2.52 2.06 -2.00
C THR A 137 2.35 1.57 -0.57
N THR A 138 3.30 1.87 0.32
CA THR A 138 3.28 1.36 1.71
C THR A 138 2.42 2.19 2.66
N LYS A 139 2.04 3.41 2.26
CA LYS A 139 1.29 4.36 3.10
C LYS A 139 2.03 4.74 4.39
N GLU A 140 3.35 4.65 4.38
CA GLU A 140 4.24 5.04 5.46
C GLU A 140 4.47 6.55 5.44
N ALA A 141 4.74 7.15 6.59
CA ALA A 141 5.00 8.59 6.69
C ALA A 141 6.24 9.01 5.88
N LEU A 142 6.17 10.17 5.23
CA LEU A 142 7.23 10.71 4.37
C LEU A 142 7.41 12.20 4.64
N ASP A 143 8.58 12.67 5.08
CA ASP A 143 8.82 14.11 5.22
C ASP A 143 9.30 14.72 3.90
N ILE A 144 8.56 15.68 3.35
CA ILE A 144 8.89 16.38 2.10
C ILE A 144 9.19 17.87 2.30
N LYS A 145 9.40 18.34 3.54
CA LYS A 145 9.64 19.77 3.81
C LYS A 145 10.82 20.34 3.03
N SER A 146 11.87 19.55 2.83
CA SER A 146 13.08 19.94 2.09
C SER A 146 12.89 19.97 0.56
N LEU A 147 11.79 19.46 0.04
CA LEU A 147 11.49 19.47 -1.40
C LEU A 147 10.84 20.80 -1.78
N VAL A 148 11.67 21.79 -2.05
CA VAL A 148 11.28 23.14 -2.48
C VAL A 148 11.87 23.47 -3.85
N PRO A 149 11.29 24.43 -4.60
CA PRO A 149 11.87 24.86 -5.87
C PRO A 149 13.35 25.25 -5.75
N GLY A 150 14.15 24.89 -6.74
CA GLY A 150 15.61 25.08 -6.78
C GLY A 150 16.42 23.93 -6.17
N VAL A 151 15.79 23.03 -5.41
CA VAL A 151 16.48 21.85 -4.85
C VAL A 151 16.64 20.77 -5.91
N ILE A 152 17.83 20.19 -5.98
CA ILE A 152 18.13 19.00 -6.79
C ILE A 152 17.96 17.77 -5.91
N ALA A 153 17.20 16.79 -6.39
CA ALA A 153 17.00 15.55 -5.68
C ALA A 153 16.81 14.37 -6.64
N LYS A 154 17.09 13.18 -6.12
CA LYS A 154 16.79 11.90 -6.75
C LYS A 154 15.49 11.36 -6.17
N PHE A 155 14.55 11.02 -7.05
CA PHE A 155 13.21 10.52 -6.71
C PHE A 155 13.06 9.08 -7.19
N LYS A 156 12.43 8.26 -6.36
CA LYS A 156 12.09 6.88 -6.68
C LYS A 156 10.61 6.68 -6.43
N GLY A 157 9.93 6.14 -7.44
CA GLY A 157 8.50 5.96 -7.36
C GLY A 157 7.94 5.00 -8.40
N THR A 158 6.65 4.78 -8.29
CA THR A 158 5.88 4.01 -9.27
C THR A 158 5.42 4.96 -10.37
N VAL A 159 5.56 4.56 -11.63
CA VAL A 159 5.03 5.35 -12.75
C VAL A 159 3.52 5.14 -12.88
N ILE A 160 2.77 6.23 -13.00
CA ILE A 160 1.31 6.22 -13.16
C ILE A 160 0.93 7.16 -14.30
N THR A 161 -0.21 6.89 -14.93
CA THR A 161 -0.80 7.77 -15.95
C THR A 161 -2.05 8.39 -15.39
N PHE A 162 -2.10 9.71 -15.36
CA PHE A 162 -3.29 10.45 -15.00
C PHE A 162 -3.61 11.45 -16.10
N ARG A 163 -4.83 11.38 -16.64
CA ARG A 163 -5.27 12.23 -17.77
C ARG A 163 -4.27 12.26 -18.94
N ASN A 164 -3.78 11.08 -19.32
CA ASN A 164 -2.77 10.86 -20.37
C ASN A 164 -1.37 11.43 -20.10
N ILE A 165 -1.11 11.97 -18.90
CA ILE A 165 0.21 12.46 -18.50
C ILE A 165 0.88 11.40 -17.61
N ARG A 166 2.16 11.12 -17.87
CA ARG A 166 2.98 10.25 -17.00
C ARG A 166 3.45 11.02 -15.78
N GLN A 167 3.29 10.41 -14.61
CA GLN A 167 3.63 10.98 -13.32
C GLN A 167 4.39 9.95 -12.49
N LEU A 168 5.29 10.39 -11.62
CA LEU A 168 5.97 9.55 -10.63
C LEU A 168 5.25 9.69 -9.30
N HIS A 169 4.70 8.60 -8.78
CA HIS A 169 4.16 8.58 -7.43
C HIS A 169 5.27 8.25 -6.43
N LEU A 170 5.53 9.20 -5.53
CA LEU A 170 6.72 9.17 -4.69
C LEU A 170 6.69 8.04 -3.66
N GLU A 171 7.76 7.26 -3.61
CA GLU A 171 8.01 6.27 -2.54
C GLU A 171 9.18 6.68 -1.66
N ARG A 172 10.22 7.26 -2.25
CA ARG A 172 11.40 7.76 -1.51
C ARG A 172 12.18 8.76 -2.35
N PHE A 173 12.92 9.64 -1.68
CA PHE A 173 13.84 10.57 -2.33
C PHE A 173 15.16 10.70 -1.56
N VAL A 174 16.16 11.26 -2.22
CA VAL A 174 17.45 11.62 -1.64
C VAL A 174 17.86 12.97 -2.22
N LEU A 175 18.18 13.94 -1.38
CA LEU A 175 18.71 15.23 -1.83
C LEU A 175 20.08 15.04 -2.48
N LEU A 176 20.36 15.79 -3.54
CA LEU A 176 21.66 15.84 -4.20
C LEU A 176 22.25 17.23 -3.96
N PRO A 177 23.05 17.41 -2.91
CA PRO A 177 23.54 18.74 -2.52
C PRO A 177 24.63 19.27 -3.44
N ASP A 178 25.26 18.40 -4.24
CA ASP A 178 26.36 18.73 -5.12
C ASP A 178 26.18 18.19 -6.55
N MET A 179 26.90 18.80 -7.49
CA MET A 179 26.94 18.39 -8.88
C MET A 179 27.56 16.99 -9.06
N ALA A 180 28.37 16.52 -8.11
CA ALA A 180 28.97 15.20 -8.18
C ALA A 180 27.91 14.08 -8.02
N GLY A 181 26.92 14.28 -7.16
CA GLY A 181 25.76 13.39 -7.03
C GLY A 181 24.90 13.35 -8.29
N GLU A 182 24.69 14.50 -8.92
CA GLU A 182 23.96 14.63 -10.18
C GLU A 182 24.70 13.93 -11.33
N MET A 183 25.99 14.20 -11.50
CA MET A 183 26.82 13.61 -12.55
C MET A 183 26.87 12.08 -12.44
N ARG A 184 27.04 11.55 -11.21
CA ARG A 184 26.98 10.09 -10.97
C ARG A 184 25.63 9.51 -11.36
N PHE A 185 24.54 10.22 -11.08
CA PHE A 185 23.21 9.77 -11.49
C PHE A 185 23.07 9.74 -13.02
N TRP A 186 23.56 10.76 -13.73
CA TRP A 186 23.54 10.78 -15.20
C TRP A 186 24.37 9.66 -15.82
N GLU A 187 25.55 9.37 -15.25
CA GLU A 187 26.36 8.24 -15.70
C GLU A 187 25.61 6.92 -15.52
N GLU A 188 25.06 6.67 -14.32
CA GLU A 188 24.28 5.46 -14.04
C GLU A 188 23.03 5.34 -14.93
N ARG A 189 22.32 6.45 -15.17
CA ARG A 189 21.17 6.51 -16.09
C ARG A 189 21.59 6.15 -17.50
N THR A 190 22.71 6.69 -17.97
CA THR A 190 23.21 6.47 -19.34
C THR A 190 23.61 5.01 -19.54
N ARG A 191 24.31 4.40 -18.57
CA ARG A 191 24.62 2.97 -18.59
C ARG A 191 23.36 2.11 -18.65
N VAL A 192 22.35 2.39 -17.82
CA VAL A 192 21.06 1.66 -17.88
C VAL A 192 20.40 1.80 -19.26
N LEU A 193 20.43 3.00 -19.85
CA LEU A 193 19.86 3.22 -21.17
C LEU A 193 20.60 2.41 -22.25
N VAL A 194 21.92 2.51 -22.31
CA VAL A 194 22.74 1.89 -23.36
C VAL A 194 22.85 0.37 -23.18
N ASP A 195 23.15 -0.09 -21.97
CA ASP A 195 23.49 -1.49 -21.70
C ASP A 195 22.23 -2.37 -21.55
N VAL A 196 21.10 -1.78 -21.13
CA VAL A 196 19.87 -2.54 -20.84
C VAL A 196 18.73 -2.14 -21.76
N LEU A 197 18.30 -0.88 -21.73
CA LEU A 197 17.04 -0.48 -22.38
C LEU A 197 17.13 -0.40 -23.91
N ALA A 198 18.31 -0.05 -24.43
CA ALA A 198 18.56 0.03 -25.87
C ALA A 198 18.62 -1.35 -26.53
N VAL A 199 18.82 -2.43 -25.78
CA VAL A 199 18.81 -3.81 -26.29
C VAL A 199 17.46 -4.45 -25.95
N PRO A 200 16.72 -5.03 -26.91
CA PRO A 200 15.50 -5.78 -26.62
C PRO A 200 15.74 -6.88 -25.58
N TRP A 201 14.81 -7.04 -24.66
CA TRP A 201 14.85 -8.15 -23.70
C TRP A 201 14.54 -9.46 -24.41
N TYR A 202 15.41 -10.45 -24.27
CA TYR A 202 15.21 -11.77 -24.86
C TYR A 202 15.40 -12.87 -23.82
N LEU A 203 14.55 -13.87 -23.90
CA LEU A 203 14.63 -15.14 -23.19
C LEU A 203 14.56 -16.27 -24.19
N THR A 204 15.44 -17.25 -24.02
CA THR A 204 15.41 -18.51 -24.77
C THR A 204 14.15 -19.31 -24.44
N PRO A 205 13.66 -20.17 -25.36
CA PRO A 205 12.53 -21.05 -25.09
C PRO A 205 12.70 -21.89 -23.82
N GLU A 206 13.92 -22.37 -23.55
CA GLU A 206 14.28 -23.16 -22.38
C GLU A 206 14.13 -22.35 -21.09
N GLN A 207 14.60 -21.09 -21.10
CA GLN A 207 14.43 -20.18 -19.97
C GLN A 207 12.95 -19.89 -19.72
N VAL A 208 12.16 -19.65 -20.77
CA VAL A 208 10.71 -19.39 -20.62
C VAL A 208 10.01 -20.59 -19.98
N GLU A 209 10.31 -21.80 -20.44
CA GLU A 209 9.70 -23.02 -19.89
C GLU A 209 10.13 -23.26 -18.44
N GLN A 210 11.40 -23.06 -18.12
CA GLN A 210 11.88 -23.14 -16.74
C GLN A 210 11.16 -22.14 -15.82
N LEU A 211 11.03 -20.88 -16.25
CA LEU A 211 10.33 -19.84 -15.50
C LEU A 211 8.84 -20.17 -15.32
N ARG A 212 8.21 -20.81 -16.32
CA ARG A 212 6.82 -21.29 -16.25
C ARG A 212 6.67 -22.39 -15.19
N ILE A 213 7.52 -23.40 -15.20
CA ILE A 213 7.51 -24.50 -14.23
C ILE A 213 7.72 -23.96 -12.81
N GLU A 214 8.71 -23.08 -12.63
CA GLU A 214 8.98 -22.44 -11.35
C GLU A 214 7.80 -21.57 -10.89
N GLY A 215 7.15 -20.85 -11.80
CA GLY A 215 5.96 -20.06 -11.54
C GLY A 215 4.81 -20.90 -10.96
N VAL A 216 4.49 -22.02 -11.62
CA VAL A 216 3.46 -22.97 -11.15
C VAL A 216 3.82 -23.53 -9.77
N GLY A 217 5.09 -23.92 -9.57
CA GLY A 217 5.56 -24.43 -8.28
C GLY A 217 5.45 -23.41 -7.15
N LEU A 218 5.72 -22.13 -7.43
CA LEU A 218 5.57 -21.04 -6.47
C LEU A 218 4.10 -20.77 -6.13
N GLU A 219 3.20 -20.78 -7.11
CA GLU A 219 1.76 -20.63 -6.89
C GLU A 219 1.20 -21.76 -6.01
N GLU A 220 1.61 -23.00 -6.27
CA GLU A 220 1.19 -24.14 -5.47
C GLU A 220 1.69 -24.03 -4.02
N LYS A 221 2.96 -23.65 -3.82
CA LYS A 221 3.53 -23.38 -2.50
C LYS A 221 2.78 -22.26 -1.78
N LYS A 222 2.44 -21.17 -2.48
CA LYS A 222 1.68 -20.05 -1.94
C LYS A 222 0.27 -20.49 -1.51
N ARG A 223 -0.41 -21.29 -2.32
CA ARG A 223 -1.72 -21.87 -2.00
C ARG A 223 -1.67 -22.75 -0.75
N LYS A 224 -0.67 -23.65 -0.67
CA LYS A 224 -0.44 -24.49 0.52
C LYS A 224 -0.19 -23.65 1.78
N ARG A 225 0.66 -22.63 1.69
CA ARG A 225 0.95 -21.71 2.80
C ARG A 225 -0.28 -20.90 3.23
N SER A 226 -1.11 -20.45 2.28
CA SER A 226 -2.34 -19.73 2.58
C SER A 226 -3.32 -20.60 3.36
N LYS A 227 -3.56 -21.83 2.88
CA LYS A 227 -4.42 -22.80 3.57
C LYS A 227 -3.91 -23.14 4.97
N ALA A 228 -2.59 -23.32 5.12
CA ALA A 228 -2.00 -23.58 6.43
C ALA A 228 -2.19 -22.40 7.41
N LYS A 229 -2.03 -21.15 6.95
CA LYS A 229 -2.29 -19.95 7.76
C LYS A 229 -3.75 -19.82 8.16
N GLU A 230 -4.67 -20.14 7.26
CA GLU A 230 -6.11 -20.10 7.50
C GLU A 230 -6.51 -21.14 8.56
N GLN A 231 -6.07 -22.39 8.40
CA GLN A 231 -6.28 -23.44 9.40
C GLN A 231 -5.67 -23.09 10.76
N GLU A 232 -4.50 -22.45 10.78
CA GLU A 232 -3.89 -21.99 12.03
C GLU A 232 -4.73 -20.89 12.70
N LYS A 233 -5.24 -19.94 11.92
CA LYS A 233 -6.12 -18.87 12.41
C LYS A 233 -7.41 -19.46 13.00
N GLU A 234 -8.09 -20.35 12.29
CA GLU A 234 -9.28 -21.05 12.79
C GLU A 234 -9.00 -21.81 14.08
N ARG A 235 -7.86 -22.51 14.16
CA ARG A 235 -7.45 -23.22 15.38
C ARG A 235 -7.24 -22.27 16.55
N ARG A 236 -6.67 -21.08 16.31
CA ARG A 236 -6.47 -20.05 17.34
C ARG A 236 -7.80 -19.46 17.79
N GLU A 237 -8.71 -19.18 16.87
CA GLU A 237 -10.05 -18.67 17.15
C GLU A 237 -10.89 -19.68 17.95
N ARG A 238 -10.86 -20.96 17.55
CA ARG A 238 -11.54 -22.02 18.31
C ARG A 238 -11.02 -22.14 19.75
N LYS A 239 -9.69 -22.14 19.92
CA LYS A 239 -9.08 -22.15 21.27
C LYS A 239 -9.45 -20.91 22.08
N LYS A 240 -9.61 -19.75 21.44
CA LYS A 240 -10.05 -18.53 22.11
C LYS A 240 -11.51 -18.65 22.56
N ALA A 241 -12.40 -19.10 21.68
CA ALA A 241 -13.80 -19.35 21.99
C ALA A 241 -13.98 -20.37 23.12
N GLU A 242 -13.23 -21.47 23.10
CA GLU A 242 -13.24 -22.47 24.18
C GLU A 242 -12.81 -21.87 25.54
N ARG A 243 -11.85 -20.94 25.56
CA ARG A 243 -11.45 -20.23 26.78
C ARG A 243 -12.54 -19.27 27.25
N GLU A 244 -13.12 -18.50 26.34
CA GLU A 244 -14.22 -17.57 26.63
C GLU A 244 -15.44 -18.31 27.21
N VAL A 245 -15.79 -19.48 26.66
CA VAL A 245 -16.86 -20.35 27.21
C VAL A 245 -16.54 -20.81 28.63
N LYS A 246 -15.32 -21.31 28.88
CA LYS A 246 -14.90 -21.75 30.22
C LYS A 246 -14.88 -20.62 31.24
N ASP A 247 -14.46 -19.43 30.83
CA ASP A 247 -14.47 -18.25 31.70
C ASP A 247 -15.90 -17.78 31.98
N TYR A 248 -16.79 -17.82 30.98
CA TYR A 248 -18.21 -17.55 31.17
C TYR A 248 -18.84 -18.52 32.19
N GLU A 249 -18.61 -19.83 32.03
CA GLU A 249 -19.10 -20.84 32.99
C GLU A 249 -18.60 -20.57 34.41
N ARG A 250 -17.32 -20.18 34.56
CA ARG A 250 -16.73 -19.83 35.86
C ARG A 250 -17.41 -18.63 36.49
N ILE A 251 -17.69 -17.59 35.70
CA ILE A 251 -18.39 -16.37 36.14
C ILE A 251 -19.80 -16.72 36.59
N VAL A 252 -20.54 -17.50 35.80
CA VAL A 252 -21.93 -17.91 36.14
C VAL A 252 -21.97 -18.71 37.44
N ARG A 253 -21.08 -19.70 37.63
CA ARG A 253 -21.02 -20.49 38.88
C ARG A 253 -20.64 -19.64 40.10
N ARG A 254 -19.83 -18.60 39.93
CA ARG A 254 -19.52 -17.65 41.00
C ARG A 254 -20.75 -16.81 41.34
N TYR A 255 -21.42 -16.28 40.33
CA TYR A 255 -22.62 -15.47 40.49
C TYR A 255 -23.76 -16.24 41.17
N GLN A 256 -24.00 -17.49 40.76
CA GLN A 256 -25.02 -18.35 41.39
C GLN A 256 -24.76 -18.57 42.89
N ARG A 257 -23.49 -18.80 43.28
CA ARG A 257 -23.12 -18.92 44.70
C ARG A 257 -23.34 -17.61 45.46
N GLU A 258 -22.97 -16.48 44.87
CA GLU A 258 -23.20 -15.15 45.46
C GLU A 258 -24.71 -14.86 45.60
N GLU A 259 -25.53 -15.24 44.62
CA GLU A 259 -27.00 -15.11 44.65
C GLU A 259 -27.65 -16.00 45.72
N GLU A 260 -27.19 -17.24 45.90
CA GLU A 260 -27.70 -18.10 46.99
C GLU A 260 -27.40 -17.52 48.37
N VAL A 261 -26.20 -16.96 48.56
CA VAL A 261 -25.84 -16.24 49.78
C VAL A 261 -26.74 -15.03 49.98
N ARG A 262 -26.96 -14.25 48.91
CA ARG A 262 -27.83 -13.07 48.93
C ARG A 262 -29.28 -13.43 49.25
N ARG A 263 -29.80 -14.54 48.70
CA ARG A 263 -31.14 -15.08 48.98
C ARG A 263 -31.28 -15.48 50.44
N LYS A 264 -30.34 -16.27 50.98
CA LYS A 264 -30.32 -16.67 52.40
C LYS A 264 -30.24 -15.47 53.34
N TYR A 265 -29.43 -14.48 52.99
CA TYR A 265 -29.32 -13.24 53.75
C TYR A 265 -30.63 -12.42 53.70
N ALA A 266 -31.30 -12.37 52.54
CA ALA A 266 -32.60 -11.72 52.39
C ALA A 266 -33.71 -12.46 53.17
N GLU A 267 -33.73 -13.80 53.16
CA GLU A 267 -34.62 -14.62 53.99
C GLU A 267 -34.38 -14.36 55.47
N SER A 268 -33.13 -14.40 55.91
CA SER A 268 -32.75 -14.07 57.30
C SER A 268 -33.17 -12.64 57.68
N SER A 269 -32.98 -11.68 56.78
CA SER A 269 -33.41 -10.27 56.99
C SER A 269 -34.93 -10.15 57.06
N ARG A 270 -35.68 -10.91 56.25
CA ARG A 270 -37.15 -10.97 56.28
C ARG A 270 -37.65 -11.59 57.59
N GLU A 271 -37.01 -12.66 58.07
CA GLU A 271 -37.34 -13.28 59.35
C GLU A 271 -37.07 -12.34 60.53
N VAL A 272 -35.90 -11.69 60.56
CA VAL A 272 -35.57 -10.68 61.58
C VAL A 272 -36.59 -9.54 61.53
N SER A 273 -36.90 -9.02 60.34
CA SER A 273 -37.92 -7.98 60.17
C SER A 273 -39.32 -8.44 60.61
N ALA A 274 -39.69 -9.70 60.36
CA ALA A 274 -40.97 -10.27 60.81
C ALA A 274 -41.02 -10.44 62.33
N ARG A 275 -39.91 -10.82 62.98
CA ARG A 275 -39.79 -10.87 64.44
C ARG A 275 -39.94 -9.47 65.06
N PHE A 276 -39.28 -8.47 64.49
CA PHE A 276 -39.46 -7.07 64.92
C PHE A 276 -40.91 -6.59 64.75
N LYS A 277 -41.59 -6.90 63.64
CA LYS A 277 -43.01 -6.56 63.43
C LYS A 277 -43.96 -7.28 64.39
N LYS A 278 -43.65 -8.50 64.83
CA LYS A 278 -44.43 -9.21 65.87
C LYS A 278 -44.18 -8.66 67.28
N GLY A 279 -42.96 -8.18 67.57
CA GLY A 279 -42.62 -7.53 68.84
C GLY A 279 -43.15 -6.11 69.00
N GLY A 280 -43.43 -5.41 67.89
CA GLY A 280 -43.99 -4.05 67.87
C GLY A 280 -45.53 -3.97 67.90
N LYS A 281 -46.24 -5.08 68.07
CA LYS A 281 -47.68 -5.10 68.38
C LYS A 281 -47.89 -5.38 69.87
N ARG A 282 -47.58 -4.40 70.70
CA ARG A 282 -48.10 -4.25 72.06
C ARG A 282 -48.33 -2.77 72.31
#